data_AF-A0A959PZI4-F1
#
_entry.id   AF-A0A959PZI4-F1
#
_cell.length_a   1.000
_cell.length_b   1.000
_cell.length_c   1.000
_cell.angle_alpha   90.00
_cell.angle_beta   90.00
_cell.angle_gamma   90.00
#
_symmetry.space_group_name_H-M   'P 1'
#
loop_
_entity.id
_entity.type
_entity.pdbx_description
1 polymer ?
#
loop_
_entity_poly.entity_id
_entity_poly.type
_entity_poly.pdbx_seq_one_letter_code
_entity_poly.pdbx_strand_id
1 'polypeptide(L)'
;TEEEAASYFQRNGTGHSLIVVTSASHMPRAVYLFKKAQLSPIPAPTAYEILKEPGEPFLGLFISAKNFRKVEMALHEYLGMLWARW
;
A
#
# COMPACT_ATOMS: atom_id res chain seq x y z
N THR A 1 8.45 -3.18 -2.46
CA THR A 1 7.97 -4.57 -2.69
C THR A 1 8.73 -5.53 -1.77
N GLU A 2 8.42 -6.83 -1.75
CA GLU A 2 9.09 -7.79 -0.86
C GLU A 2 10.57 -7.97 -1.22
N GLU A 3 10.88 -8.08 -2.52
CA GLU A 3 12.26 -8.14 -3.01
C GLU A 3 13.07 -6.89 -2.63
N GLU A 4 12.46 -5.70 -2.72
CA GLU A 4 13.11 -4.44 -2.29
C GLU A 4 13.39 -4.44 -0.79
N ALA A 5 12.46 -4.94 0.03
CA ALA A 5 12.64 -5.04 1.47
C ALA A 5 13.78 -6.00 1.82
N ALA A 6 13.83 -7.17 1.19
CA ALA A 6 14.90 -8.16 1.38
C ALA A 6 16.27 -7.62 0.92
N SER A 7 16.31 -6.99 -0.26
CA SER A 7 17.53 -6.38 -0.81
C SER A 7 18.06 -5.24 0.08
N TYR A 8 17.16 -4.41 0.61
CA TYR A 8 17.54 -3.34 1.54
C TYR A 8 18.15 -3.91 2.82
N PHE A 9 17.51 -4.91 3.43
CA PHE A 9 17.98 -5.54 4.65
C PHE A 9 19.37 -6.16 4.45
N GLN A 10 19.60 -6.87 3.36
CA GLN A 10 20.91 -7.47 3.05
C GLN A 10 22.02 -6.43 2.90
N ARG A 11 21.70 -5.24 2.36
CA ARG A 11 22.69 -4.19 2.10
C ARG A 11 22.97 -3.29 3.30
N ASN A 12 21.95 -2.97 4.11
CA ASN A 12 22.02 -1.89 5.10
C ASN A 12 21.69 -2.34 6.54
N GLY A 13 21.22 -3.58 6.72
CA GLY A 13 20.72 -4.06 8.01
C GLY A 13 19.57 -3.22 8.56
N THR A 14 19.48 -3.11 9.90
CA THR A 14 18.41 -2.39 10.61
C THR A 14 18.86 -1.07 11.24
N GLY A 15 20.14 -0.70 11.08
CA GLY A 15 20.74 0.45 11.77
C GLY A 15 20.41 1.83 11.21
N HIS A 16 19.65 1.90 10.10
CA HIS A 16 19.38 3.13 9.37
C HIS A 16 17.89 3.46 9.35
N SER A 17 17.56 4.76 9.35
CA SER A 17 16.21 5.23 9.12
C SER A 17 15.80 4.94 7.68
N LEU A 18 14.77 4.10 7.52
CA LEU A 18 14.23 3.70 6.22
C LEU A 18 12.96 4.49 5.93
N ILE A 19 12.97 5.29 4.86
CA ILE A 19 11.77 6.00 4.38
C ILE A 19 11.23 5.23 3.18
N VAL A 20 9.94 4.87 3.22
CA VAL A 20 9.26 4.15 2.14
C VAL A 20 8.34 5.11 1.40
N VAL A 21 8.69 5.39 0.14
CA VAL A 21 7.92 6.25 -0.76
C VAL A 21 7.15 5.39 -1.76
N THR A 22 5.82 5.45 -1.71
CA THR A 22 4.94 4.76 -2.68
C THR A 22 3.56 5.41 -2.68
N SER A 23 2.72 5.07 -3.65
CA SER A 23 1.33 5.56 -3.70
C SER A 23 0.57 5.20 -2.42
N ALA A 24 -0.28 6.10 -1.94
CA ALA A 24 -1.03 5.96 -0.71
C ALA A 24 -1.84 4.65 -0.68
N SER A 25 -2.41 4.25 -1.82
CA SER A 25 -3.13 2.98 -1.99
C SER A 25 -2.27 1.75 -1.72
N HIS A 26 -0.99 1.77 -2.10
CA HIS A 26 -0.04 0.66 -1.91
C HIS A 26 0.68 0.70 -0.56
N MET A 27 0.60 1.82 0.16
CA MET A 27 1.35 2.06 1.40
C MET A 27 1.10 0.98 2.48
N PRO A 28 -0.14 0.53 2.74
CA PRO A 28 -0.39 -0.51 3.75
C PRO A 28 0.39 -1.79 3.47
N ARG A 29 0.36 -2.25 2.21
CA ARG A 29 1.06 -3.45 1.76
C ARG A 29 2.58 -3.26 1.83
N ALA A 30 3.08 -2.13 1.37
CA ALA A 30 4.52 -1.83 1.41
C ALA A 30 5.05 -1.84 2.85
N VAL A 31 4.43 -1.07 3.76
CA VAL A 31 4.83 -1.03 5.18
C VAL A 31 4.81 -2.41 5.81
N TYR A 32 3.80 -3.22 5.51
CA TYR A 32 3.72 -4.59 6.01
C TYR A 32 4.91 -5.45 5.55
N LEU A 33 5.26 -5.43 4.26
CA LEU A 33 6.38 -6.21 3.72
C LEU A 33 7.73 -5.77 4.32
N PHE A 34 7.95 -4.47 4.47
CA PHE A 34 9.16 -3.95 5.12
C PHE A 34 9.23 -4.35 6.60
N LYS A 35 8.11 -4.33 7.33
CA LYS A 35 8.06 -4.84 8.71
C LYS A 35 8.29 -6.35 8.79
N LYS A 36 7.77 -7.15 7.85
CA LYS A 36 8.03 -8.60 7.74
C LYS A 36 9.53 -8.89 7.58
N ALA A 37 10.26 -8.02 6.88
CA ALA A 37 11.71 -8.04 6.74
C ALA A 37 12.48 -7.48 7.96
N GLN A 38 11.83 -7.31 9.12
CA GLN A 38 12.43 -6.76 10.35
C GLN A 38 12.94 -5.32 10.24
N LEU A 39 12.45 -4.56 9.26
CA LEU A 39 12.77 -3.14 9.10
C LEU A 39 11.73 -2.25 9.79
N SER A 40 12.12 -1.03 10.16
CA SER A 40 11.23 -0.02 10.75
C SER A 40 10.96 1.12 9.75
N PRO A 41 10.05 0.92 8.78
CA PRO A 41 9.81 1.90 7.72
C PRO A 41 9.04 3.14 8.24
N ILE A 42 9.49 4.32 7.83
CA ILE A 42 8.79 5.60 7.95
C ILE A 42 7.97 5.79 6.66
N PRO A 43 6.63 5.80 6.73
CA PRO A 43 5.79 5.90 5.55
C PRO A 43 5.81 7.33 4.98
N ALA A 44 6.05 7.45 3.67
CA ALA A 44 5.96 8.69 2.92
C ALA A 44 5.00 8.51 1.72
N PRO A 45 3.67 8.47 1.97
CA PRO A 45 2.67 8.20 0.94
C PRO A 45 2.56 9.34 -0.08
N THR A 46 2.47 8.96 -1.35
CA THR A 46 2.29 9.87 -2.49
C THR A 46 1.01 9.52 -3.25
N ALA A 47 0.68 10.26 -4.33
CA ALA A 47 -0.45 9.94 -5.21
C ALA A 47 -1.77 9.67 -4.45
N TYR A 48 -2.14 10.58 -3.54
CA TYR A 48 -3.41 10.50 -2.83
C TYR A 48 -4.57 10.60 -3.82
N GLU A 49 -5.35 9.52 -3.92
CA GLU A 49 -6.60 9.54 -4.65
C GLU A 49 -7.75 9.84 -3.69
N ILE A 50 -8.61 10.79 -4.08
CA ILE A 50 -9.85 11.04 -3.35
C ILE A 50 -10.81 9.90 -3.68
N LEU A 51 -10.96 8.96 -2.73
CA LEU A 51 -11.91 7.86 -2.89
C LEU A 51 -13.36 8.33 -2.80
N LYS A 52 -13.63 9.42 -2.08
CA LYS A 52 -14.98 9.91 -1.81
C LYS A 52 -15.01 11.43 -1.83
N GLU A 53 -15.86 12.02 -2.69
CA GLU A 53 -16.21 13.42 -2.58
C GLU A 53 -17.21 13.63 -1.41
N PRO A 54 -17.14 14.74 -0.65
CA PRO A 54 -18.09 15.00 0.42
C PRO A 54 -19.52 15.00 -0.12
N GLY A 55 -20.34 14.02 0.29
CA GLY A 55 -21.74 13.87 -0.12
C GLY A 55 -22.05 12.61 -0.94
N GLU A 56 -21.06 11.87 -1.45
CA GLU A 56 -21.36 10.63 -2.19
C GLU A 56 -21.82 9.47 -1.29
N PRO A 57 -22.86 8.70 -1.67
CA PRO A 57 -23.27 7.49 -0.95
C PRO A 57 -22.16 6.43 -0.97
N PHE A 58 -22.02 5.66 0.11
CA PHE A 58 -21.04 4.56 0.20
C PHE A 58 -21.23 3.50 -0.91
N LEU A 59 -22.46 3.31 -1.40
CA LEU A 59 -22.77 2.43 -2.53
C LEU A 59 -22.31 2.96 -3.90
N GLY A 60 -22.12 4.28 -4.06
CA GLY A 60 -21.66 4.90 -5.31
C GLY A 60 -20.20 4.55 -5.66
N LEU A 61 -19.43 4.14 -4.66
CA LEU A 61 -18.07 3.61 -4.80
C LEU A 61 -18.04 2.18 -5.34
N PHE A 62 -19.04 1.36 -5.03
CA PHE A 62 -19.05 -0.07 -5.35
C PHE A 62 -19.60 -0.39 -6.75
N ILE A 63 -20.51 0.43 -7.30
CA ILE A 63 -21.30 0.06 -8.50
C ILE A 63 -21.42 1.20 -9.54
N SER A 64 -20.67 2.31 -9.41
CA SER A 64 -20.65 3.31 -10.48
C SER A 64 -19.64 2.91 -11.56
N ALA A 65 -20.07 2.81 -12.83
CA ALA A 65 -19.20 2.51 -13.98
C ALA A 65 -17.99 3.47 -14.12
N LYS A 66 -18.07 4.66 -13.52
CA LYS A 66 -16.95 5.63 -13.44
C LYS A 66 -15.85 5.23 -12.44
N ASN A 67 -16.14 4.37 -11.47
CA ASN A 67 -15.25 4.01 -10.37
C ASN A 67 -14.68 2.58 -10.46
N PHE A 68 -14.89 1.87 -11.57
CA PHE A 68 -14.45 0.48 -11.72
C PHE A 68 -12.95 0.29 -11.47
N ARG A 69 -12.11 1.25 -11.91
CA ARG A 69 -10.66 1.25 -11.62
C ARG A 69 -10.34 1.34 -10.13
N LYS A 70 -11.14 2.07 -9.34
CA LYS A 70 -10.95 2.18 -7.89
C LYS A 70 -11.31 0.87 -7.19
N VAL A 71 -12.36 0.18 -7.66
CA VAL A 71 -12.74 -1.15 -7.17
C VAL A 71 -11.67 -2.17 -7.53
N GLU A 72 -11.17 -2.16 -8.76
CA GLU A 72 -10.06 -3.02 -9.20
C GLU A 72 -8.80 -2.80 -8.34
N MET A 73 -8.41 -1.55 -8.11
CA MET A 73 -7.27 -1.21 -7.25
C MET A 73 -7.49 -1.68 -5.80
N ALA A 74 -8.68 -1.46 -5.25
CA ALA A 74 -9.00 -1.90 -3.89
C ALA A 74 -8.91 -3.44 -3.79
N LEU A 75 -9.51 -4.18 -4.73
CA LEU A 75 -9.43 -5.64 -4.78
C LEU A 75 -7.99 -6.12 -4.94
N HIS A 76 -7.20 -5.47 -5.80
CA HIS A 76 -5.79 -5.79 -5.98
C HIS A 76 -5.00 -5.61 -4.68
N GLU A 77 -5.25 -4.54 -3.92
CA GLU A 77 -4.59 -4.32 -2.63
C GLU A 77 -5.09 -5.26 -1.54
N TYR A 78 -6.38 -5.58 -1.50
CA TYR A 78 -6.92 -6.58 -0.57
C TYR A 78 -6.32 -7.97 -0.83
N LEU A 79 -6.27 -8.41 -2.08
CA LEU A 79 -5.62 -9.66 -2.47
C LEU A 79 -4.12 -9.61 -2.20
N GLY A 80 -3.47 -8.49 -2.51
CA GLY A 80 -2.04 -8.30 -2.26
C GLY A 80 -1.68 -8.31 -0.77
N MET A 81 -2.53 -7.75 0.09
CA MET A 81 -2.37 -7.85 1.54
C MET A 81 -2.64 -9.26 2.05
N LEU A 82 -3.65 -9.96 1.52
CA LEU A 82 -3.96 -11.33 1.89
C LEU A 82 -2.80 -12.26 1.53
N TRP A 83 -2.22 -12.10 0.33
CA TRP A 83 -1.03 -12.83 -0.10
C TRP A 83 0.19 -12.52 0.76
N ALA A 84 0.43 -11.25 1.10
CA ALA A 84 1.55 -10.90 1.97
C ALA A 84 1.43 -11.51 3.38
N ARG A 85 0.20 -11.73 3.85
CA ARG A 85 -0.12 -12.32 5.16
C ARG A 85 -0.13 -13.85 5.16
N TRP A 86 -0.31 -14.49 4.02
CA TRP A 86 -0.24 -15.94 3.85
C TRP A 86 1.23 -16.41 3.88
#